data_AF-A0A8D2ZL91-F1
#
_entry.id   AF-A0A8D2ZL91-F1
#
_cell.length_a   1.000
_cell.length_b   1.000
_cell.length_c   1.000
_cell.angle_alpha   90.00
_cell.angle_beta   90.00
_cell.angle_gamma   90.00
#
_symmetry.space_group_name_H-M   'P 1'
#
loop_
_entity.id
_entity.type
_entity.pdbx_description
1 polymer ?
#
loop_
_entity_poly.entity_id
_entity_poly.type
_entity_poly.pdbx_seq_one_letter_code
_entity_poly.pdbx_strand_id
1 'polypeptide(L)'
;MGFLRITMPPKIQLLAVLAFGVAMLFIENQIQNLEQSRAKLERAIARHEVAEVEQRHSGSAGREPSAPAERDDTVIIYNRVPKTASTSFTNIAYDLCGKNHFHVLHINTTKNNPVMSLQDQVRFVRNVTSWREMRPGFYHGHVAYLDFSKYTVKGKPMYINVVRDPIERLVSYYYFLRFGDDYRPGLRRRKQGDKKTFDECVSSGGSDCAPEKLWLQIPFFCGHHSECWNTGSRWALEQAKYNLVNEYLLVGVTEELEDFVMILEAALPRFFKGATELYRTGKKSHLRKTTEKKPPTKETKAKLQQSDIWKMENEFYEFALEQFQFVRAHAVREKDGELYVLGQSFFYEKIYPKVN
;
A
#
# COMPACT_ATOMS: atom_id res chain seq x y z
N MET A 1 19.72 -60.22 -22.89
CA MET A 1 19.86 -59.74 -21.50
C MET A 1 18.59 -60.09 -20.76
N GLY A 2 18.63 -61.18 -19.97
CA GLY A 2 17.45 -61.73 -19.29
C GLY A 2 17.13 -60.97 -18.00
N PHE A 3 15.87 -60.59 -17.82
CA PHE A 3 15.36 -60.02 -16.57
C PHE A 3 15.34 -61.11 -15.49
N LEU A 4 16.12 -60.89 -14.43
CA LEU A 4 16.13 -61.72 -13.23
C LEU A 4 14.78 -61.56 -12.50
N ARG A 5 13.88 -62.54 -12.60
CA ARG A 5 12.66 -62.58 -11.78
C ARG A 5 13.03 -62.97 -10.36
N ILE A 6 13.11 -61.97 -9.46
CA ILE A 6 13.20 -62.21 -8.02
C ILE A 6 11.81 -62.60 -7.53
N THR A 7 11.57 -63.91 -7.38
CA THR A 7 10.35 -64.42 -6.74
C THR A 7 10.46 -64.20 -5.23
N MET A 8 9.64 -63.29 -4.69
CA MET A 8 9.57 -63.08 -3.25
C MET A 8 9.07 -64.34 -2.54
N PRO A 9 9.59 -64.69 -1.35
CA PRO A 9 9.12 -65.82 -0.57
C PRO A 9 7.61 -65.70 -0.28
N PRO A 10 6.82 -66.79 -0.36
CA PRO A 10 5.36 -66.75 -0.21
C PRO A 10 4.90 -66.17 1.14
N LYS A 11 5.72 -66.29 2.20
CA LYS A 11 5.45 -65.68 3.51
C LYS A 11 5.51 -64.14 3.48
N ILE A 12 6.38 -63.55 2.67
CA ILE A 12 6.53 -62.09 2.54
C ILE A 12 5.40 -61.52 1.68
N GLN A 13 4.99 -62.26 0.63
CA GLN A 13 3.81 -61.90 -0.16
C GLN A 13 2.53 -61.91 0.70
N LEU A 14 2.36 -62.90 1.57
CA LEU A 14 1.21 -62.97 2.47
C LEU A 14 1.18 -61.79 3.46
N LEU A 15 2.32 -61.41 4.02
CA LEU A 15 2.45 -60.24 4.91
C LEU A 15 2.13 -58.93 4.18
N ALA A 16 2.58 -58.77 2.93
CA ALA A 16 2.29 -57.57 2.14
C ALA A 16 0.79 -57.45 1.83
N VAL A 17 0.12 -58.56 1.51
CA VAL A 17 -1.33 -58.58 1.27
C VAL A 17 -2.11 -58.26 2.56
N LEU A 18 -1.70 -58.82 3.69
CA LEU A 18 -2.30 -58.50 4.99
C LEU A 18 -2.12 -57.03 5.37
N ALA A 19 -0.91 -56.49 5.21
CA ALA A 19 -0.63 -55.08 5.48
C ALA A 19 -1.45 -54.15 4.58
N PHE A 20 -1.60 -54.49 3.30
CA PHE A 20 -2.43 -53.75 2.36
C PHE A 20 -3.92 -53.81 2.75
N GLY A 21 -4.41 -54.98 3.18
CA GLY A 21 -5.79 -55.13 3.68
C GLY A 21 -6.07 -54.28 4.92
N VAL A 22 -5.13 -54.23 5.87
CA VAL A 22 -5.25 -53.37 7.07
C VAL A 22 -5.20 -51.88 6.70
N ALA A 23 -4.34 -51.49 5.76
CA ALA A 23 -4.27 -50.12 5.27
C ALA A 23 -5.56 -49.69 4.57
N MET A 24 -6.16 -50.56 3.76
CA MET A 24 -7.46 -50.29 3.12
C MET A 24 -8.58 -50.12 4.14
N LEU A 25 -8.68 -51.00 5.14
CA LEU A 25 -9.66 -50.87 6.21
C LEU A 25 -9.48 -49.56 7.01
N PHE A 26 -8.23 -49.15 7.25
CA PHE A 26 -7.94 -47.88 7.91
C PHE A 26 -8.40 -46.68 7.06
N ILE A 27 -8.15 -46.72 5.75
CA ILE A 27 -8.55 -45.66 4.82
C ILE A 27 -10.08 -45.59 4.72
N GLU A 28 -10.78 -46.73 4.60
CA GLU A 28 -12.25 -46.77 4.59
C GLU A 28 -12.84 -46.17 5.87
N ASN A 29 -12.26 -46.51 7.03
CA ASN A 29 -12.69 -45.94 8.31
C ASN A 29 -12.45 -44.41 8.39
N GLN A 30 -11.34 -43.91 7.83
CA GLN A 30 -11.08 -42.47 7.74
C GLN A 30 -12.09 -41.76 6.80
N ILE A 31 -12.42 -42.38 5.67
CA ILE A 31 -13.41 -41.85 4.72
C ILE A 31 -14.79 -41.79 5.39
N GLN A 32 -15.21 -42.85 6.09
CA GLN A 32 -16.49 -42.84 6.81
C GLN A 32 -16.55 -41.75 7.89
N ASN A 33 -15.46 -41.53 8.63
CA ASN A 33 -15.39 -40.44 9.61
C ASN A 33 -15.46 -39.04 8.95
N LEU A 34 -14.85 -38.88 7.78
CA LEU A 34 -14.93 -37.65 7.00
C LEU A 34 -16.34 -37.39 6.48
N GLU A 35 -17.04 -38.41 5.98
CA GLU A 35 -18.42 -38.30 5.52
C GLU A 35 -19.38 -37.96 6.67
N GLN A 36 -19.21 -38.59 7.84
CA GLN A 36 -19.99 -38.25 9.03
C GLN A 36 -19.74 -36.81 9.50
N SER A 37 -18.48 -36.35 9.44
CA SER A 37 -18.12 -34.98 9.81
C SER A 37 -18.71 -33.97 8.83
N ARG A 38 -18.70 -34.27 7.52
CA ARG A 38 -19.35 -33.47 6.49
C ARG A 38 -20.86 -33.38 6.71
N ALA A 39 -21.53 -34.49 7.00
CA ALA A 39 -22.97 -34.50 7.27
C ALA A 39 -23.34 -33.69 8.54
N LYS A 40 -22.48 -33.69 9.56
CA LYS A 40 -22.65 -32.83 10.75
C LYS A 40 -22.50 -31.35 10.40
N LEU A 41 -21.52 -31.00 9.56
CA LEU A 41 -21.30 -29.63 9.11
C LEU A 41 -22.46 -29.12 8.24
N GLU A 42 -22.95 -29.92 7.29
CA GLU A 42 -24.10 -29.56 6.44
C GLU A 42 -25.37 -29.31 7.29
N ARG A 43 -25.61 -30.12 8.33
CA ARG A 43 -26.71 -29.88 9.28
C ARG A 43 -26.52 -28.61 10.11
N ALA A 44 -25.28 -28.29 10.50
CA ALA A 44 -24.99 -27.06 11.23
C ALA A 44 -25.21 -25.82 10.36
N ILE A 45 -24.79 -25.86 9.09
CA ILE A 45 -25.02 -24.80 8.11
C ILE A 45 -26.53 -24.62 7.88
N ALA A 46 -27.27 -25.71 7.63
CA ALA A 46 -28.72 -25.64 7.41
C ALA A 46 -29.45 -25.05 8.64
N ARG A 47 -29.04 -25.39 9.86
CA ARG A 47 -29.59 -24.78 11.08
C ARG A 47 -29.27 -23.29 11.17
N HIS A 48 -28.08 -22.89 10.76
CA HIS A 48 -27.65 -21.49 10.78
C HIS A 48 -28.39 -20.66 9.72
N GLU A 49 -28.63 -21.22 8.53
CA GLU A 49 -29.44 -20.59 7.48
C GLU A 49 -30.90 -20.44 7.90
N VAL A 50 -31.49 -21.47 8.52
CA VAL A 50 -32.88 -21.39 9.04
C VAL A 50 -32.98 -20.35 10.16
N ALA A 51 -32.01 -20.30 11.08
CA ALA A 51 -31.97 -19.28 12.13
C ALA A 51 -31.83 -17.86 11.55
N GLU A 52 -31.03 -17.68 10.49
CA GLU A 52 -30.88 -16.39 9.80
C GLU A 52 -32.18 -15.98 9.07
N VAL A 53 -32.91 -16.93 8.49
CA VAL A 53 -34.20 -16.69 7.83
C VAL A 53 -35.32 -16.37 8.84
N GLU A 54 -35.37 -17.04 9.99
CA GLU A 54 -36.32 -16.75 11.07
C GLU A 54 -36.04 -15.38 11.72
N GLN A 55 -34.76 -15.00 11.85
CA GLN A 55 -34.35 -13.68 12.34
C GLN A 55 -34.72 -12.54 11.36
N ARG A 56 -34.75 -12.82 10.04
CA ARG A 56 -35.27 -11.88 9.02
C ARG A 56 -36.79 -11.75 9.04
N HIS A 57 -37.53 -12.83 9.33
CA HIS A 57 -39.00 -12.80 9.36
C HIS A 57 -39.56 -12.13 10.62
N SER A 58 -38.87 -12.24 11.76
CA SER A 58 -39.29 -11.60 13.02
C SER A 58 -38.99 -10.09 13.11
N GLY A 59 -38.11 -9.56 12.24
CA GLY A 59 -37.77 -8.12 12.18
C GLY A 59 -38.60 -7.27 11.20
N SER A 60 -39.57 -7.86 10.49
CA SER A 60 -40.27 -7.25 9.34
C SER A 60 -41.67 -6.69 9.66
N ALA A 61 -42.02 -6.43 10.92
CA ALA A 61 -43.23 -5.70 11.26
C ALA A 61 -42.90 -4.21 11.52
N GLY A 62 -42.89 -3.40 10.45
CA GLY A 62 -43.02 -1.94 10.56
C GLY A 62 -41.78 -1.08 10.30
N ARG A 63 -41.02 -1.33 9.23
CA ARG A 63 -40.10 -0.31 8.67
C ARG A 63 -40.10 -0.39 7.15
N GLU A 64 -40.33 0.75 6.50
CA GLU A 64 -40.14 0.95 5.06
C GLU A 64 -38.79 0.37 4.62
N PRO A 65 -38.66 -0.17 3.40
CA PRO A 65 -37.40 -0.71 2.93
C PRO A 65 -36.40 0.43 2.79
N SER A 66 -35.53 0.60 3.78
CA SER A 66 -34.32 1.40 3.58
C SER A 66 -33.57 0.77 2.41
N ALA A 67 -33.24 1.60 1.41
CA ALA A 67 -32.39 1.21 0.29
C ALA A 67 -31.23 0.33 0.80
N PRO A 68 -30.89 -0.78 0.10
CA PRO A 68 -29.76 -1.60 0.52
C PRO A 68 -28.57 -0.68 0.68
N ALA A 69 -27.99 -0.62 1.88
CA ALA A 69 -26.84 0.22 2.17
C ALA A 69 -25.83 0.02 1.03
N GLU A 70 -25.58 1.07 0.25
CA GLU A 70 -24.66 1.00 -0.88
C GLU A 70 -23.36 0.39 -0.36
N ARG A 71 -22.99 -0.76 -0.93
CA ARG A 71 -21.75 -1.43 -0.54
C ARG A 71 -20.61 -0.53 -1.00
N ASP A 72 -19.93 0.05 -0.02
CA ASP A 72 -18.77 0.90 -0.25
C ASP A 72 -17.62 0.05 -0.81
N ASP A 73 -17.45 0.12 -2.13
CA ASP A 73 -16.47 -0.64 -2.90
C ASP A 73 -15.11 0.08 -3.02
N THR A 74 -14.89 1.13 -2.23
CA THR A 74 -13.75 2.04 -2.37
C THR A 74 -12.42 1.36 -2.00
N VAL A 75 -11.40 1.55 -2.84
CA VAL A 75 -10.04 1.09 -2.56
C VAL A 75 -9.03 2.22 -2.76
N ILE A 76 -8.15 2.41 -1.78
CA ILE A 76 -7.01 3.32 -1.85
C ILE A 76 -5.72 2.49 -1.99
N ILE A 77 -4.86 2.90 -2.92
CA ILE A 77 -3.48 2.43 -3.01
C ILE A 77 -2.53 3.57 -2.63
N TYR A 78 -1.80 3.38 -1.53
CA TYR A 78 -0.67 4.20 -1.13
C TYR A 78 0.63 3.48 -1.45
N ASN A 79 1.13 3.66 -2.67
CA ASN A 79 2.37 3.04 -3.14
C ASN A 79 3.62 3.79 -2.61
N ARG A 80 3.75 3.75 -1.29
CA ARG A 80 4.64 4.58 -0.48
C ARG A 80 6.11 4.60 -0.92
N VAL A 81 6.62 5.80 -1.13
CA VAL A 81 8.06 6.05 -1.32
C VAL A 81 8.82 5.83 0.01
N PRO A 82 10.01 5.24 0.01
CA PRO A 82 10.86 5.16 1.20
C PRO A 82 11.30 6.53 1.73
N LYS A 83 11.27 6.70 3.05
CA LYS A 83 11.80 7.86 3.79
C LYS A 83 11.07 9.21 3.57
N THR A 84 9.78 9.14 3.23
CA THR A 84 8.88 10.30 3.05
C THR A 84 7.80 10.38 4.14
N ALA A 85 8.18 10.12 5.41
CA ALA A 85 7.25 10.00 6.55
C ALA A 85 6.12 8.95 6.39
N SER A 86 6.25 8.04 5.42
CA SER A 86 5.24 7.02 5.12
C SER A 86 4.88 6.09 6.29
N THR A 87 5.76 5.95 7.30
CA THR A 87 5.41 5.16 8.50
C THR A 87 4.42 5.90 9.38
N SER A 88 4.60 7.20 9.60
CA SER A 88 3.65 8.02 10.34
C SER A 88 2.27 7.98 9.67
N PHE A 89 2.20 8.31 8.38
CA PHE A 89 0.94 8.37 7.65
C PHE A 89 0.20 7.03 7.62
N THR A 90 0.89 5.90 7.36
CA THR A 90 0.23 4.59 7.38
C THR A 90 -0.28 4.20 8.78
N ASN A 91 0.38 4.62 9.87
CA ASN A 91 -0.13 4.30 11.21
C ASN A 91 -1.45 5.02 11.52
N ILE A 92 -1.71 6.19 10.94
CA ILE A 92 -3.04 6.84 11.01
C ILE A 92 -4.10 5.90 10.43
N ALA A 93 -3.85 5.33 9.25
CA ALA A 93 -4.79 4.39 8.63
C ALA A 93 -5.01 3.15 9.52
N TYR A 94 -3.95 2.57 10.11
CA TYR A 94 -4.08 1.44 11.04
C TYR A 94 -4.87 1.78 12.32
N ASP A 95 -4.63 2.95 12.91
CA ASP A 95 -5.30 3.36 14.15
C ASP A 95 -6.79 3.71 13.90
N LEU A 96 -7.14 4.17 12.70
CA LEU A 96 -8.52 4.53 12.33
C LEU A 96 -9.34 3.38 11.73
N CYS A 97 -8.72 2.34 11.16
CA CYS A 97 -9.43 1.34 10.36
C CYS A 97 -10.53 0.60 11.11
N GLY A 98 -10.34 0.32 12.40
CA GLY A 98 -11.36 -0.30 13.25
C GLY A 98 -12.57 0.60 13.48
N LYS A 99 -12.33 1.90 13.73
CA LYS A 99 -13.39 2.89 13.99
C LYS A 99 -14.15 3.30 12.73
N ASN A 100 -13.43 3.39 11.61
CA ASN A 100 -13.95 3.86 10.33
C ASN A 100 -14.37 2.71 9.39
N HIS A 101 -14.33 1.46 9.88
CA HIS A 101 -14.80 0.26 9.21
C HIS A 101 -14.20 0.05 7.80
N PHE A 102 -12.87 -0.03 7.72
CA PHE A 102 -12.14 -0.38 6.50
C PHE A 102 -10.95 -1.30 6.82
N HIS A 103 -10.33 -1.88 5.79
CA HIS A 103 -9.19 -2.80 5.94
C HIS A 103 -7.87 -2.13 5.56
N VAL A 104 -6.77 -2.47 6.24
CA VAL A 104 -5.42 -1.98 5.91
C VAL A 104 -4.51 -3.17 5.58
N LEU A 105 -3.92 -3.15 4.38
CA LEU A 105 -3.12 -4.26 3.86
C LEU A 105 -1.73 -3.77 3.44
N HIS A 106 -0.69 -4.42 3.94
CA HIS A 106 0.70 -4.16 3.53
C HIS A 106 1.10 -5.07 2.37
N ILE A 107 1.53 -4.48 1.26
CA ILE A 107 2.07 -5.17 0.09
C ILE A 107 3.57 -5.38 0.31
N ASN A 108 3.98 -6.64 0.44
CA ASN A 108 5.38 -7.00 0.53
C ASN A 108 5.85 -7.63 -0.79
N THR A 109 6.97 -7.16 -1.32
CA THR A 109 7.60 -7.70 -2.53
C THR A 109 8.94 -8.34 -2.20
N THR A 110 9.30 -9.39 -2.92
CA THR A 110 10.57 -10.10 -2.70
C THR A 110 11.74 -9.11 -2.84
N LYS A 111 12.60 -9.07 -1.81
CA LYS A 111 13.73 -8.13 -1.69
C LYS A 111 13.34 -6.64 -1.77
N ASN A 112 12.07 -6.29 -1.50
CA ASN A 112 11.52 -4.94 -1.68
C ASN A 112 11.72 -4.42 -3.11
N ASN A 113 11.63 -5.29 -4.13
CA ASN A 113 11.66 -4.86 -5.52
C ASN A 113 10.39 -4.04 -5.82
N PRO A 114 10.51 -2.77 -6.25
CA PRO A 114 9.35 -1.94 -6.58
C PRO A 114 8.63 -2.37 -7.87
N VAL A 115 9.26 -3.19 -8.72
CA VAL A 115 8.70 -3.65 -9.99
C VAL A 115 8.15 -5.07 -9.84
N MET A 116 6.85 -5.22 -10.04
CA MET A 116 6.21 -6.53 -10.15
C MET A 116 6.41 -7.14 -11.54
N SER A 117 6.54 -8.47 -11.60
CA SER A 117 6.46 -9.21 -12.87
C SER A 117 5.08 -9.04 -13.51
N LEU A 118 4.96 -9.22 -14.83
CA LEU A 118 3.67 -9.06 -15.53
C LEU A 118 2.57 -9.97 -14.93
N GLN A 119 2.90 -11.23 -14.64
CA GLN A 119 1.99 -12.17 -14.01
C GLN A 119 1.58 -11.74 -12.59
N ASP A 120 2.48 -11.13 -11.83
CA ASP A 120 2.15 -10.61 -10.50
C ASP A 120 1.34 -9.32 -10.57
N GLN A 121 1.55 -8.47 -11.58
CA GLN A 121 0.68 -7.32 -11.85
C GLN A 121 -0.76 -7.78 -12.11
N VAL A 122 -0.95 -8.80 -12.96
CA VAL A 122 -2.30 -9.38 -13.21
C VAL A 122 -2.91 -9.94 -11.92
N ARG A 123 -2.14 -10.69 -11.11
CA ARG A 123 -2.63 -11.24 -9.83
C ARG A 123 -2.99 -10.13 -8.85
N PHE A 124 -2.15 -9.12 -8.70
CA PHE A 124 -2.36 -8.00 -7.80
C PHE A 124 -3.62 -7.22 -8.18
N VAL A 125 -3.77 -6.89 -9.48
CA VAL A 125 -4.95 -6.19 -9.98
C VAL A 125 -6.22 -7.02 -9.75
N ARG A 126 -6.18 -8.33 -10.01
CA ARG A 126 -7.31 -9.23 -9.69
C ARG A 126 -7.64 -9.20 -8.20
N ASN A 127 -6.65 -9.38 -7.33
CA ASN A 127 -6.87 -9.38 -5.88
C ASN A 127 -7.52 -8.06 -5.41
N VAL A 128 -6.98 -6.91 -5.81
CA VAL A 128 -7.52 -5.60 -5.44
C VAL A 128 -8.96 -5.41 -5.97
N THR A 129 -9.25 -5.89 -7.17
CA THR A 129 -10.54 -5.65 -7.85
C THR A 129 -11.61 -6.72 -7.60
N SER A 130 -11.26 -7.89 -7.05
CA SER A 130 -12.22 -8.97 -6.78
C SER A 130 -12.34 -9.38 -5.31
N TRP A 131 -11.41 -8.97 -4.43
CA TRP A 131 -11.44 -9.32 -3.01
C TRP A 131 -12.43 -8.43 -2.25
N ARG A 132 -13.71 -8.82 -2.27
CA ARG A 132 -14.83 -8.02 -1.73
C ARG A 132 -14.77 -7.88 -0.21
N GLU A 133 -14.29 -8.89 0.48
CA GLU A 133 -14.19 -8.93 1.94
C GLU A 133 -13.16 -7.93 2.49
N MET A 134 -12.29 -7.38 1.64
CA MET A 134 -11.30 -6.36 2.02
C MET A 134 -11.75 -4.95 1.65
N ARG A 135 -13.04 -4.75 1.32
CA ARG A 135 -13.59 -3.44 0.93
C ARG A 135 -14.44 -2.83 2.04
N PRO A 136 -14.30 -1.52 2.31
CA PRO A 136 -13.29 -0.61 1.75
C PRO A 136 -11.87 -0.97 2.17
N GLY A 137 -10.89 -0.74 1.30
CA GLY A 137 -9.51 -1.22 1.50
C GLY A 137 -8.44 -0.15 1.31
N PHE A 138 -7.45 -0.12 2.19
CA PHE A 138 -6.26 0.72 2.10
C PHE A 138 -5.02 -0.17 1.94
N TYR A 139 -4.52 -0.26 0.71
CA TYR A 139 -3.34 -1.04 0.37
C TYR A 139 -2.12 -0.13 0.37
N HIS A 140 -1.03 -0.53 1.04
CA HIS A 140 0.21 0.25 1.04
C HIS A 140 1.44 -0.63 0.88
N GLY A 141 2.46 -0.13 0.19
CA GLY A 141 3.72 -0.86 0.03
C GLY A 141 4.70 -0.18 -0.91
N HIS A 142 5.93 -0.67 -0.92
CA HIS A 142 7.00 -0.15 -1.78
C HIS A 142 6.91 -0.74 -3.19
N VAL A 143 5.96 -0.24 -3.98
CA VAL A 143 5.68 -0.66 -5.35
C VAL A 143 5.60 0.59 -6.24
N ALA A 144 6.08 0.51 -7.46
CA ALA A 144 5.90 1.59 -8.43
C ALA A 144 4.43 1.71 -8.86
N TYR A 145 4.05 2.84 -9.45
CA TYR A 145 2.72 3.05 -10.01
C TYR A 145 2.36 1.91 -10.97
N LEU A 146 1.15 1.37 -10.82
CA LEU A 146 0.62 0.33 -11.67
C LEU A 146 -0.68 0.84 -12.29
N ASP A 147 -0.72 0.84 -13.62
CA ASP A 147 -1.90 1.26 -14.36
C ASP A 147 -2.93 0.13 -14.43
N PHE A 148 -4.01 0.27 -13.65
CA PHE A 148 -5.11 -0.70 -13.61
C PHE A 148 -5.93 -0.70 -14.91
N SER A 149 -5.89 0.37 -15.72
CA SER A 149 -6.68 0.47 -16.96
C SER A 149 -6.29 -0.60 -17.99
N LYS A 150 -5.02 -1.03 -17.97
CA LYS A 150 -4.48 -2.07 -18.84
C LYS A 150 -5.10 -3.46 -18.64
N TYR A 151 -5.81 -3.67 -17.53
CA TYR A 151 -6.23 -5.01 -17.09
C TYR A 151 -7.74 -5.25 -17.19
N THR A 152 -8.48 -4.39 -17.91
CA THR A 152 -9.93 -4.53 -18.15
C THR A 152 -10.73 -4.75 -16.86
N VAL A 153 -10.58 -3.84 -15.90
CA VAL A 153 -11.27 -3.90 -14.60
C VAL A 153 -12.41 -2.90 -14.53
N LYS A 154 -13.48 -3.26 -13.79
CA LYS A 154 -14.69 -2.44 -13.67
C LYS A 154 -14.54 -1.20 -12.77
N GLY A 155 -13.43 -1.07 -12.05
CA GLY A 155 -13.15 0.07 -11.19
C GLY A 155 -11.65 0.23 -10.97
N LYS A 156 -11.18 1.48 -10.95
CA LYS A 156 -9.81 1.84 -10.61
C LYS A 156 -9.72 2.17 -9.11
N PRO A 157 -8.65 1.74 -8.41
CA PRO A 157 -8.38 2.23 -7.06
C PRO A 157 -7.96 3.71 -7.11
N MET A 158 -8.15 4.42 -6.01
CA MET A 158 -7.64 5.78 -5.84
C MET A 158 -6.18 5.72 -5.39
N TYR A 159 -5.28 6.33 -6.17
CA TYR A 159 -3.88 6.45 -5.78
C TYR A 159 -3.64 7.71 -4.96
N ILE A 160 -2.85 7.58 -3.90
CA ILE A 160 -2.32 8.73 -3.14
C ILE A 160 -0.83 8.51 -2.89
N ASN A 161 -0.06 9.57 -2.65
CA ASN A 161 1.33 9.43 -2.22
C ASN A 161 1.85 10.64 -1.42
N VAL A 162 3.06 10.49 -0.88
CA VAL A 162 3.81 11.57 -0.24
C VAL A 162 5.26 11.53 -0.74
N VAL A 163 5.72 12.64 -1.31
CA VAL A 163 7.10 12.84 -1.78
C VAL A 163 7.91 13.68 -0.79
N ARG A 164 9.20 13.87 -1.07
CA ARG A 164 10.12 14.67 -0.25
C ARG A 164 11.22 15.26 -1.12
N ASP A 165 11.85 16.34 -0.65
CA ASP A 165 13.10 16.83 -1.22
C ASP A 165 14.08 15.66 -1.51
N PRO A 166 14.59 15.54 -2.74
CA PRO A 166 15.39 14.38 -3.15
C PRO A 166 16.66 14.17 -2.30
N ILE A 167 17.34 15.26 -1.92
CA ILE A 167 18.58 15.20 -1.14
C ILE A 167 18.26 14.79 0.30
N GLU A 168 17.31 15.44 0.96
CA GLU A 168 16.89 15.15 2.32
C GLU A 168 16.36 13.72 2.47
N ARG A 169 15.65 13.23 1.44
CA ARG A 169 15.23 11.82 1.35
C ARG A 169 16.44 10.88 1.28
N LEU A 170 17.40 11.14 0.40
CA LEU A 170 18.61 10.33 0.25
C LEU A 170 19.46 10.34 1.52
N VAL A 171 19.67 11.51 2.13
CA VAL A 171 20.38 11.66 3.41
C VAL A 171 19.68 10.85 4.50
N SER A 172 18.35 10.93 4.59
CA SER A 172 17.58 10.13 5.55
C SER A 172 17.75 8.63 5.31
N TYR A 173 17.81 8.19 4.06
CA TYR A 173 18.05 6.78 3.71
C TYR A 173 19.48 6.34 4.03
N TYR A 174 20.48 7.16 3.73
CA TYR A 174 21.91 6.89 3.96
C TYR A 174 22.19 6.60 5.43
N TYR A 175 21.69 7.47 6.31
CA TYR A 175 21.88 7.32 7.75
C TYR A 175 21.00 6.22 8.36
N PHE A 176 19.81 6.00 7.80
CA PHE A 176 18.97 4.87 8.19
C PHE A 176 19.65 3.51 8.01
N LEU A 177 20.41 3.31 6.92
CA LEU A 177 21.14 2.05 6.70
C LEU A 177 22.28 1.83 7.70
N ARG A 178 22.78 2.90 8.35
CA ARG A 178 23.92 2.89 9.28
C ARG A 178 23.49 2.84 10.74
N PHE A 179 22.46 3.60 11.10
CA PHE A 179 22.05 3.82 12.49
C PHE A 179 20.65 3.30 12.82
N GLY A 180 19.89 2.85 11.83
CA GLY A 180 18.55 2.30 12.03
C GLY A 180 17.49 3.36 12.28
N ASP A 181 16.44 2.93 12.98
CA ASP A 181 15.29 3.76 13.34
C ASP A 181 14.82 3.46 14.75
N ASP A 182 14.09 4.41 15.33
CA ASP A 182 13.48 4.32 16.67
C ASP A 182 12.25 3.40 16.74
N TYR A 183 11.66 3.04 15.60
CA TYR A 183 10.44 2.23 15.54
C TYR A 183 10.72 0.73 15.72
N ARG A 184 11.86 0.25 15.20
CA ARG A 184 12.35 -1.13 15.35
C ARG A 184 13.86 -1.12 15.63
N PRO A 185 14.27 -0.71 16.84
CA PRO A 185 15.69 -0.48 17.17
C PRO A 185 16.52 -1.78 17.21
N GLY A 186 15.89 -2.92 17.51
CA GLY A 186 16.57 -4.23 17.56
C GLY A 186 16.97 -4.81 16.20
N LEU A 187 16.58 -4.19 15.08
CA LEU A 187 16.92 -4.70 13.75
C LEU A 187 18.26 -4.15 13.27
N ARG A 188 19.24 -5.05 13.12
CA ARG A 188 20.53 -4.73 12.51
C ARG A 188 20.35 -4.35 11.03
N ARG A 189 20.84 -3.17 10.67
CA ARG A 189 20.76 -2.66 9.30
C ARG A 189 21.96 -3.10 8.47
N ARG A 190 21.77 -3.14 7.15
CA ARG A 190 22.75 -3.69 6.19
C ARG A 190 24.13 -3.03 6.29
N LYS A 191 24.20 -1.74 6.64
CA LYS A 191 25.44 -0.97 6.72
C LYS A 191 25.75 -0.52 8.16
N GLN A 192 25.19 -1.19 9.16
CA GLN A 192 25.43 -0.83 10.56
C GLN A 192 26.90 -1.02 10.93
N GLY A 193 27.48 0.01 11.56
CA GLY A 193 28.89 0.09 11.92
C GLY A 193 29.73 0.94 10.97
N ASP A 194 29.20 1.32 9.80
CA ASP A 194 29.82 2.32 8.94
C ASP A 194 29.61 3.72 9.53
N LYS A 195 30.70 4.34 9.98
CA LYS A 195 30.72 5.66 10.63
C LYS A 195 30.90 6.83 9.65
N LYS A 196 31.14 6.54 8.38
CA LYS A 196 31.40 7.56 7.35
C LYS A 196 30.21 8.49 7.20
N THR A 197 30.46 9.79 7.28
CA THR A 197 29.40 10.80 7.12
C THR A 197 28.92 10.88 5.67
N PHE A 198 27.74 11.47 5.44
CA PHE A 198 27.24 11.67 4.08
C PHE A 198 28.17 12.59 3.28
N ASP A 199 28.68 13.66 3.90
CA ASP A 199 29.62 14.60 3.28
C ASP A 199 30.96 13.93 2.91
N GLU A 200 31.51 13.09 3.79
CA GLU A 200 32.69 12.27 3.48
C GLU A 200 32.41 11.31 2.33
N CYS A 201 31.23 10.69 2.31
CA CYS A 201 30.81 9.82 1.22
C CYS A 201 30.80 10.57 -0.12
N VAL A 202 30.15 11.73 -0.18
CA VAL A 202 30.05 12.53 -1.41
C VAL A 202 31.42 13.06 -1.86
N SER A 203 32.26 13.48 -0.90
CA SER A 203 33.61 13.97 -1.19
C SER A 203 34.50 12.90 -1.81
N SER A 204 34.36 11.66 -1.36
CA SER A 204 35.15 10.51 -1.83
C SER A 204 34.50 9.68 -2.94
N GLY A 205 33.37 10.11 -3.49
CA GLY A 205 32.68 9.40 -4.59
C GLY A 205 32.08 8.06 -4.18
N GLY A 206 31.55 7.94 -2.95
CA GLY A 206 30.96 6.70 -2.45
C GLY A 206 29.65 6.32 -3.16
N SER A 207 29.41 5.02 -3.32
CA SER A 207 28.27 4.50 -4.09
C SER A 207 26.91 4.65 -3.41
N ASP A 208 26.86 4.75 -2.08
CA ASP A 208 25.61 4.95 -1.31
C ASP A 208 25.08 6.39 -1.38
N CYS A 209 25.90 7.34 -1.82
CA CYS A 209 25.61 8.78 -1.90
C CYS A 209 25.82 9.35 -3.32
N ALA A 210 26.03 8.47 -4.31
CA ALA A 210 26.20 8.85 -5.69
C ALA A 210 24.90 9.45 -6.26
N PRO A 211 24.97 10.37 -7.24
CA PRO A 211 23.78 11.06 -7.77
C PRO A 211 22.70 10.10 -8.30
N GLU A 212 23.08 8.92 -8.80
CA GLU A 212 22.15 7.88 -9.27
C GLU A 212 21.23 7.36 -8.16
N LYS A 213 21.59 7.56 -6.89
CA LYS A 213 20.75 7.20 -5.73
C LYS A 213 19.63 8.20 -5.45
N LEU A 214 19.66 9.37 -6.09
CA LEU A 214 18.55 10.33 -6.05
C LEU A 214 17.36 9.80 -6.85
N TRP A 215 17.61 9.15 -7.99
CA TRP A 215 16.61 8.58 -8.90
C TRP A 215 15.78 7.48 -8.22
N LEU A 216 14.62 7.86 -7.71
CA LEU A 216 13.71 6.96 -7.00
C LEU A 216 12.25 7.42 -7.09
N GLN A 217 11.99 8.71 -6.87
CA GLN A 217 10.60 9.19 -6.84
C GLN A 217 10.03 9.20 -8.25
N ILE A 218 10.80 9.64 -9.24
CA ILE A 218 10.38 9.60 -10.65
C ILE A 218 9.97 8.17 -11.06
N PRO A 219 10.80 7.12 -10.90
CA PRO A 219 10.39 5.74 -11.21
C PRO A 219 9.12 5.27 -10.47
N PHE A 220 8.95 5.66 -9.21
CA PHE A 220 7.78 5.27 -8.41
C PHE A 220 6.47 5.81 -8.98
N PHE A 221 6.48 6.97 -9.63
CA PHE A 221 5.32 7.56 -10.29
C PHE A 221 5.24 7.20 -11.78
N CYS A 222 6.38 7.06 -12.46
CA CYS A 222 6.44 6.63 -13.87
C CYS A 222 5.90 5.21 -14.03
N GLY A 223 6.25 4.29 -13.13
CA GLY A 223 5.63 2.97 -13.02
C GLY A 223 6.50 1.81 -13.49
N HIS A 224 5.86 0.83 -14.15
CA HIS A 224 6.44 -0.48 -14.48
C HIS A 224 7.06 -0.57 -15.89
N HIS A 225 7.26 0.55 -16.59
CA HIS A 225 7.87 0.57 -17.91
C HIS A 225 9.39 0.59 -17.83
N SER A 226 10.08 0.03 -18.83
CA SER A 226 11.55 -0.07 -18.84
C SER A 226 12.22 1.31 -18.70
N GLU A 227 11.72 2.28 -19.45
CA GLU A 227 12.29 3.62 -19.53
C GLU A 227 12.20 4.38 -18.19
N CYS A 228 11.25 4.03 -17.31
CA CYS A 228 11.16 4.57 -15.95
C CYS A 228 12.41 4.29 -15.12
N TRP A 229 13.08 3.17 -15.38
CA TRP A 229 14.24 2.70 -14.61
C TRP A 229 15.57 3.02 -15.30
N ASN A 230 15.53 3.70 -16.46
CA ASN A 230 16.70 4.30 -17.08
C ASN A 230 17.00 5.62 -16.35
N THR A 231 18.05 5.62 -15.53
CA THR A 231 18.44 6.76 -14.70
C THR A 231 18.70 8.00 -15.55
N GLY A 232 18.03 9.12 -15.23
CA GLY A 232 18.16 10.37 -15.98
C GLY A 232 17.34 10.43 -17.27
N SER A 233 16.38 9.52 -17.47
CA SER A 233 15.50 9.58 -18.62
C SER A 233 14.53 10.77 -18.55
N ARG A 234 14.57 11.65 -19.54
CA ARG A 234 13.61 12.76 -19.67
C ARG A 234 12.19 12.23 -19.88
N TRP A 235 12.02 11.16 -20.65
CA TRP A 235 10.71 10.54 -20.87
C TRP A 235 10.10 10.08 -19.53
N ALA A 236 10.90 9.46 -18.66
CA ALA A 236 10.42 9.00 -17.36
C ALA A 236 9.95 10.14 -16.46
N LEU A 237 10.64 11.30 -16.49
CA LEU A 237 10.23 12.50 -15.77
C LEU A 237 8.87 13.00 -16.27
N GLU A 238 8.69 13.16 -17.59
CA GLU A 238 7.42 13.62 -18.15
C GLU A 238 6.27 12.64 -17.87
N GLN A 239 6.53 11.33 -17.97
CA GLN A 239 5.54 10.30 -17.64
C GLN A 239 5.17 10.31 -16.15
N ALA A 240 6.14 10.54 -15.26
CA ALA A 240 5.90 10.65 -13.82
C ALA A 240 5.00 11.85 -13.49
N LYS A 241 5.25 13.02 -14.09
CA LYS A 241 4.39 14.21 -13.96
C LYS A 241 2.99 13.95 -14.51
N TYR A 242 2.89 13.33 -15.69
CA TYR A 242 1.62 12.95 -16.29
C TYR A 242 0.82 12.03 -15.36
N ASN A 243 1.43 10.96 -14.83
CA ASN A 243 0.73 10.04 -13.94
C ASN A 243 0.32 10.73 -12.64
N LEU A 244 1.17 11.60 -12.08
CA LEU A 244 0.84 12.37 -10.87
C LEU A 244 -0.45 13.18 -11.05
N VAL A 245 -0.63 13.85 -12.18
CA VAL A 245 -1.83 14.67 -12.43
C VAL A 245 -3.05 13.83 -12.79
N ASN A 246 -2.86 12.77 -13.59
CA ASN A 246 -3.99 12.06 -14.20
C ASN A 246 -4.47 10.85 -13.39
N GLU A 247 -3.62 10.24 -12.57
CA GLU A 247 -3.89 8.93 -11.96
C GLU A 247 -3.83 8.97 -10.42
N TYR A 248 -3.24 10.02 -9.82
CA TYR A 248 -3.24 10.21 -8.37
C TYR A 248 -4.34 11.19 -7.95
N LEU A 249 -5.12 10.82 -6.93
CA LEU A 249 -6.10 11.69 -6.30
C LEU A 249 -5.44 12.87 -5.59
N LEU A 250 -4.37 12.60 -4.83
CA LEU A 250 -3.61 13.61 -4.10
C LEU A 250 -2.19 13.12 -3.84
N VAL A 251 -1.22 14.00 -4.06
CA VAL A 251 0.18 13.79 -3.68
C VAL A 251 0.60 14.93 -2.78
N GLY A 252 0.97 14.60 -1.54
CA GLY A 252 1.50 15.57 -0.58
C GLY A 252 3.03 15.60 -0.56
N VAL A 253 3.58 16.52 0.23
CA VAL A 253 5.01 16.56 0.55
C VAL A 253 5.22 16.27 2.03
N THR A 254 6.38 15.70 2.37
CA THR A 254 6.70 15.27 3.75
C THR A 254 6.67 16.43 4.74
N GLU A 255 7.08 17.60 4.29
CA GLU A 255 7.21 18.84 5.06
C GLU A 255 5.84 19.48 5.37
N GLU A 256 4.79 19.14 4.60
CA GLU A 256 3.41 19.64 4.76
C GLU A 256 2.43 18.47 5.01
N LEU A 257 2.88 17.44 5.76
CA LEU A 257 2.11 16.21 5.97
C LEU A 257 0.79 16.43 6.73
N GLU A 258 0.74 17.43 7.61
CA GLU A 258 -0.49 17.78 8.35
C GLU A 258 -1.59 18.24 7.40
N ASP A 259 -1.28 19.18 6.50
CA ASP A 259 -2.20 19.69 5.49
C ASP A 259 -2.69 18.55 4.58
N PHE A 260 -1.79 17.64 4.21
CA PHE A 260 -2.15 16.46 3.42
C PHE A 260 -3.16 15.56 4.14
N VAL A 261 -2.97 15.32 5.44
CA VAL A 261 -3.90 14.54 6.26
C VAL A 261 -5.26 15.23 6.37
N MET A 262 -5.27 16.54 6.60
CA MET A 262 -6.50 17.33 6.72
C MET A 262 -7.31 17.35 5.43
N ILE A 263 -6.66 17.54 4.28
CA ILE A 263 -7.34 17.49 2.96
C ILE A 263 -7.94 16.09 2.72
N LEU A 264 -7.22 15.02 3.07
CA LEU A 264 -7.75 13.66 2.96
C LEU A 264 -8.91 13.36 3.91
N GLU A 265 -8.90 13.92 5.12
CA GLU A 265 -10.03 13.83 6.05
C GLU A 265 -11.30 14.46 5.47
N ALA A 266 -11.16 15.59 4.78
CA ALA A 266 -12.25 16.25 4.08
C ALA A 266 -12.75 15.48 2.87
N ALA A 267 -11.83 15.05 1.99
CA ALA A 267 -12.17 14.45 0.71
C ALA A 267 -12.60 12.99 0.84
N LEU A 268 -12.03 12.25 1.79
CA LEU A 268 -12.24 10.81 1.98
C LEU A 268 -12.53 10.48 3.45
N PRO A 269 -13.63 11.02 4.03
CA PRO A 269 -13.95 10.85 5.45
C PRO A 269 -14.18 9.37 5.83
N ARG A 270 -14.56 8.51 4.87
CA ARG A 270 -14.65 7.06 5.13
C ARG A 270 -13.35 6.47 5.65
N PHE A 271 -12.20 6.96 5.19
CA PHE A 271 -10.90 6.46 5.62
C PHE A 271 -10.30 7.33 6.72
N PHE A 272 -10.42 8.65 6.59
CA PHE A 272 -9.60 9.59 7.36
C PHE A 272 -10.38 10.45 8.35
N LYS A 273 -11.67 10.17 8.62
CA LYS A 273 -12.38 10.86 9.71
C LYS A 273 -11.67 10.67 11.05
N GLY A 274 -11.31 11.77 11.69
CA GLY A 274 -10.52 11.84 12.92
C GLY A 274 -9.00 11.82 12.71
N ALA A 275 -8.50 11.87 11.47
CA ALA A 275 -7.07 11.76 11.18
C ALA A 275 -6.27 12.98 11.60
N THR A 276 -6.79 14.19 11.40
CA THR A 276 -6.12 15.45 11.74
C THR A 276 -5.91 15.53 13.24
N GLU A 277 -6.96 15.25 14.01
CA GLU A 277 -6.89 15.21 15.48
C GLU A 277 -5.87 14.17 15.95
N LEU A 278 -5.93 12.95 15.38
CA LEU A 278 -4.96 11.89 15.71
C LEU A 278 -3.52 12.28 15.37
N TYR A 279 -3.30 13.05 14.30
CA TYR A 279 -1.98 13.54 13.94
C TYR A 279 -1.49 14.63 14.90
N ARG A 280 -2.34 15.58 15.29
CA ARG A 280 -1.99 16.70 16.18
C ARG A 280 -1.73 16.25 17.61
N THR A 281 -2.59 15.40 18.18
CA THR A 281 -2.52 15.01 19.60
C THR A 281 -1.90 13.63 19.83
N GLY A 282 -1.72 12.85 18.78
CA GLY A 282 -1.15 11.51 18.86
C GLY A 282 0.36 11.51 19.10
N LYS A 283 0.82 10.60 19.97
CA LYS A 283 2.25 10.33 20.19
C LYS A 283 2.95 9.65 19.00
N LYS A 284 2.18 9.23 17.99
CA LYS A 284 2.62 8.47 16.80
C LYS A 284 2.69 9.33 15.52
N SER A 285 2.68 10.65 15.64
CA SER A 285 2.75 11.58 14.49
C SER A 285 4.10 11.59 13.79
N HIS A 286 5.19 11.31 14.53
CA HIS A 286 6.55 11.26 13.98
C HIS A 286 7.26 9.92 14.27
N LEU A 287 6.83 8.86 13.59
CA LEU A 287 7.41 7.53 13.72
C LEU A 287 8.59 7.29 12.78
N ARG A 288 9.47 6.36 13.18
CA ARG A 288 10.61 5.87 12.38
C ARG A 288 11.61 6.99 12.07
N LYS A 289 11.92 7.80 13.08
CA LYS A 289 13.01 8.78 12.99
C LYS A 289 14.33 8.02 12.86
N THR A 290 15.23 8.58 12.07
CA THR A 290 16.57 8.01 11.92
C THR A 290 17.37 8.42 13.15
N THR A 291 17.88 7.43 13.90
CA THR A 291 18.45 7.62 15.25
C THR A 291 19.53 8.69 15.29
N GLU A 292 20.43 8.66 14.31
CA GLU A 292 21.49 9.65 14.14
C GLU A 292 21.46 10.14 12.70
N LYS A 293 21.37 11.47 12.52
CA LYS A 293 21.40 12.13 11.21
C LYS A 293 22.22 13.41 11.34
N LYS A 294 23.18 13.60 10.44
CA LYS A 294 23.88 14.88 10.30
C LYS A 294 23.35 15.60 9.05
N PRO A 295 23.00 16.90 9.14
CA PRO A 295 22.65 17.66 7.95
C PRO A 295 23.88 17.76 7.03
N PRO A 296 23.71 17.63 5.70
CA PRO A 296 24.82 17.77 4.77
C PRO A 296 25.27 19.24 4.69
N THR A 297 26.54 19.47 4.38
CA THR A 297 27.09 20.82 4.21
C THR A 297 26.56 21.49 2.95
N LYS A 298 26.71 22.82 2.87
CA LYS A 298 26.31 23.59 1.68
C LYS A 298 27.09 23.14 0.44
N GLU A 299 28.37 22.83 0.59
CA GLU A 299 29.26 22.34 -0.47
C GLU A 299 28.80 20.98 -0.98
N THR A 300 28.44 20.06 -0.07
CA THR A 300 27.88 18.74 -0.44
C THR A 300 26.57 18.89 -1.22
N LYS A 301 25.65 19.75 -0.75
CA LYS A 301 24.40 20.04 -1.47
C LYS A 301 24.70 20.62 -2.85
N ALA A 302 25.54 21.64 -2.94
CA ALA A 302 25.92 22.27 -4.20
C ALA A 302 26.54 21.28 -5.20
N LYS A 303 27.40 20.35 -4.72
CA LYS A 303 27.99 19.30 -5.56
C LYS A 303 26.94 18.35 -6.12
N LEU A 304 25.97 17.91 -5.32
CA LEU A 304 24.87 17.06 -5.81
C LEU A 304 23.96 17.82 -6.79
N GLN A 305 23.75 19.11 -6.54
CA GLN A 305 22.90 19.98 -7.38
C GLN A 305 23.44 20.21 -8.79
N GLN A 306 24.73 19.93 -9.03
CA GLN A 306 25.31 19.99 -10.38
C GLN A 306 24.85 18.82 -11.27
N SER A 307 24.42 17.70 -10.69
CA SER A 307 23.99 16.51 -11.43
C SER A 307 22.64 16.69 -12.12
N ASP A 308 22.53 16.25 -13.37
CA ASP A 308 21.25 16.25 -14.09
C ASP A 308 20.20 15.35 -13.45
N ILE A 309 20.61 14.28 -12.75
CA ILE A 309 19.70 13.40 -12.00
C ILE A 309 19.04 14.17 -10.86
N TRP A 310 19.83 14.99 -10.13
CA TRP A 310 19.26 15.87 -9.11
C TRP A 310 18.29 16.87 -9.73
N LYS A 311 18.67 17.53 -10.82
CA LYS A 311 17.81 18.54 -11.48
C LYS A 311 16.45 17.94 -11.85
N MET A 312 16.43 16.75 -12.43
CA MET A 312 15.18 16.07 -12.80
C MET A 312 14.34 15.65 -11.59
N GLU A 313 14.94 15.02 -10.57
CA GLU A 313 14.23 14.64 -9.34
C GLU A 313 13.70 15.87 -8.59
N ASN A 314 14.45 16.98 -8.60
CA ASN A 314 14.03 18.24 -8.02
C ASN A 314 12.89 18.87 -8.83
N GLU A 315 12.98 18.89 -10.15
CA GLU A 315 11.92 19.36 -11.04
C GLU A 315 10.61 18.59 -10.80
N PHE A 316 10.67 17.27 -10.58
CA PHE A 316 9.51 16.47 -10.20
C PHE A 316 8.98 16.82 -8.81
N TYR A 317 9.86 17.02 -7.82
CA TYR A 317 9.46 17.40 -6.46
C TYR A 317 8.77 18.78 -6.42
N GLU A 318 9.36 19.80 -7.07
CA GLU A 318 8.78 21.14 -7.14
C GLU A 318 7.42 21.12 -7.87
N PHE A 319 7.31 20.34 -8.95
CA PHE A 319 6.04 20.15 -9.64
C PHE A 319 4.95 19.53 -8.74
N ALA A 320 5.31 18.51 -7.95
CA ALA A 320 4.39 17.89 -6.99
C ALA A 320 4.01 18.86 -5.86
N LEU A 321 4.98 19.66 -5.38
CA LEU A 321 4.77 20.68 -4.35
C LEU A 321 3.82 21.76 -4.84
N GLU A 322 4.06 22.32 -6.03
CA GLU A 322 3.21 23.34 -6.64
C GLU A 322 1.77 22.82 -6.82
N GLN A 323 1.61 21.60 -7.35
CA GLN A 323 0.30 20.96 -7.47
C GLN A 323 -0.39 20.78 -6.11
N PHE A 324 0.34 20.35 -5.09
CA PHE A 324 -0.21 20.17 -3.74
C PHE A 324 -0.66 21.51 -3.13
N GLN A 325 0.18 22.54 -3.22
CA GLN A 325 -0.13 23.88 -2.71
C GLN A 325 -1.31 24.50 -3.45
N PHE A 326 -1.44 24.27 -4.77
CA PHE A 326 -2.61 24.66 -5.55
C PHE A 326 -3.89 23.99 -5.01
N VAL A 327 -3.87 22.67 -4.79
CA VAL A 327 -5.02 21.95 -4.23
C VAL A 327 -5.35 22.46 -2.82
N ARG A 328 -4.35 22.66 -1.96
CA ARG A 328 -4.55 23.21 -0.61
C ARG A 328 -5.24 24.57 -0.67
N ALA A 329 -4.74 25.49 -1.50
CA ALA A 329 -5.31 26.84 -1.62
C ALA A 329 -6.78 26.85 -2.07
N HIS A 330 -7.23 25.81 -2.76
CA HIS A 330 -8.61 25.67 -3.24
C HIS A 330 -9.47 24.69 -2.42
N ALA A 331 -8.90 24.01 -1.43
CA ALA A 331 -9.60 23.06 -0.57
C ALA A 331 -9.81 23.60 0.85
N VAL A 332 -8.92 24.47 1.33
CA VAL A 332 -8.95 24.99 2.70
C VAL A 332 -8.83 26.50 2.73
N ARG A 333 -9.33 27.10 3.81
CA ARG A 333 -9.22 28.51 4.16
C ARG A 333 -8.56 28.65 5.51
N GLU A 334 -7.57 29.54 5.59
CA GLU A 334 -6.96 29.91 6.85
C GLU A 334 -7.85 30.92 7.59
N LYS A 335 -8.11 30.66 8.88
CA LYS A 335 -8.76 31.59 9.79
C LYS A 335 -8.11 31.45 11.16
N ASP A 336 -7.64 32.55 11.73
CA ASP A 336 -6.98 32.60 13.04
C ASP A 336 -5.75 31.67 13.16
N GLY A 337 -5.04 31.42 12.05
CA GLY A 337 -3.89 30.52 11.98
C GLY A 337 -4.24 29.03 11.91
N GLU A 338 -5.53 28.68 11.91
CA GLU A 338 -6.02 27.32 11.71
C GLU A 338 -6.62 27.18 10.30
N LEU A 339 -6.41 26.02 9.69
CA LEU A 339 -6.97 25.71 8.38
C LEU A 339 -8.34 25.04 8.52
N TYR A 340 -9.31 25.52 7.75
CA TYR A 340 -10.67 25.01 7.70
C TYR A 340 -11.02 24.58 6.28
N VAL A 341 -11.65 23.43 6.13
CA VAL A 341 -12.12 22.91 4.84
C VAL A 341 -13.22 23.80 4.28
N LEU A 342 -13.12 24.17 3.01
CA LEU A 342 -14.15 24.94 2.33
C LEU A 342 -15.45 24.13 2.20
N GLY A 343 -16.58 24.78 2.45
CA GLY A 343 -17.89 24.18 2.22
C GLY A 343 -18.17 23.94 0.74
N GLN A 344 -19.23 23.18 0.45
CA GLN A 344 -19.67 22.93 -0.92
C GLN A 344 -19.97 24.25 -1.66
N SER A 345 -19.31 24.45 -2.81
CA SER A 345 -19.40 25.67 -3.62
C SER A 345 -20.18 25.50 -4.92
N PHE A 346 -20.88 24.37 -5.09
CA PHE A 346 -21.73 24.10 -6.24
C PHE A 346 -23.10 23.57 -5.80
N PHE A 347 -24.14 23.84 -6.58
CA PHE A 347 -25.47 23.25 -6.40
C PHE A 347 -26.09 23.00 -7.77
N TYR A 348 -27.03 22.05 -7.84
CA TYR A 348 -27.77 21.78 -9.07
C TYR A 348 -29.02 22.65 -9.12
N GLU A 349 -29.21 23.35 -10.23
CA GLU A 349 -30.43 24.10 -10.52
C GLU A 349 -30.99 23.67 -11.89
N LYS A 350 -32.25 24.05 -12.17
CA LYS A 350 -32.93 23.72 -13.44
C LYS A 350 -32.96 22.21 -13.74
N ILE A 351 -33.22 21.38 -12.72
CA ILE A 351 -33.40 19.93 -12.89
C ILE A 351 -34.76 19.68 -13.56
N TYR A 352 -34.75 19.02 -14.72
CA TYR A 352 -35.93 18.62 -15.49
C TYR A 352 -35.81 17.16 -15.99
N PRO A 353 -36.91 16.43 -16.21
CA PRO A 353 -38.29 16.86 -15.98
C PRO A 353 -38.58 17.04 -14.49
N LYS A 354 -39.45 18.01 -14.16
CA LYS A 354 -39.96 18.11 -12.79
C LYS A 354 -40.80 16.86 -12.55
N VAL A 355 -40.45 16.07 -11.54
CA VAL A 355 -41.30 14.96 -11.09
C VAL A 355 -42.50 15.63 -10.42
N ASN A 356 -43.69 15.46 -11.01
CA ASN A 356 -44.95 16.00 -10.48
C ASN A 356 -45.32 15.34 -9.15
#